data_AF-A0A177GDS8-F1
#
_entry.id   AF-A0A177GDS8-F1
#
_cell.length_a   1.000
_cell.length_b   1.000
_cell.length_c   1.000
_cell.angle_alpha   90.00
_cell.angle_beta   90.00
_cell.angle_gamma   90.00
#
_symmetry.space_group_name_H-M   'P 1'
#
loop_
_entity.id
_entity.type
_entity.pdbx_description
1 polymer ?
#
loop_
_entity_poly.entity_id
_entity_poly.type
_entity_poly.pdbx_seq_one_letter_code
_entity_poly.pdbx_strand_id
1 'polypeptide(L)'
;MGEVVADEPQAALVARDVLAQGGNAADAAAALGLALSVTLPSRASLGAGGACLAWRPGDAQGQAFLFLPRAGQTDAQSDRPAAVPMMARGLYLMQLRYGSVDFADVIVPARNLATDGVPVGGLLASDLAAVQAPLLADEKTRAIFANSNGSVLAANDLMVQPRLAGALERLRIAGVGDLYNGSLAQSFTQASQAAGAGLTTADMRGSLAVAEQPLTVRSGGLDISFLPPPADGGLGTAASYLSMDEHGHAGARAESVVSGWRARQSGKGAAVSVADAEALLKSGHLPSGSALPPLPASTSFVVTDRTGETVSCGLTMNNLFGTGRVAGSTGIVLAASPVRRPLPLLTAAIAHQGTTQFRAAATASGQNVAADTAAVALRAAVAGQRPTVTEGVGRANFVSCPAGLPGDSGKCFGWTDPRGSGLAVSSGHTK
;
A
#
# COMPACT_ATOMS: atom_id res chain seq x y z
N MET A 1 -22.66 -3.32 -7.65
CA MET A 1 -22.08 -2.29 -6.76
C MET A 1 -20.61 -2.65 -6.56
N GLY A 2 -19.71 -1.68 -6.39
CA GLY A 2 -18.30 -1.94 -6.05
C GLY A 2 -18.01 -1.54 -4.60
N GLU A 3 -17.07 -2.23 -3.97
CA GLU A 3 -16.68 -2.10 -2.57
C GLU A 3 -15.28 -1.49 -2.45
N VAL A 4 -15.11 -0.53 -1.54
CA VAL A 4 -13.83 0.11 -1.21
C VAL A 4 -13.60 0.00 0.29
N VAL A 5 -12.40 -0.43 0.67
CA VAL A 5 -12.00 -0.51 2.07
C VAL A 5 -10.58 0.02 2.21
N ALA A 6 -10.35 1.00 3.08
CA ALA A 6 -9.02 1.57 3.30
C ALA A 6 -8.82 2.04 4.74
N ASP A 7 -7.55 2.12 5.16
CA ASP A 7 -7.16 2.68 6.47
C ASP A 7 -7.46 4.19 6.61
N GLU A 8 -7.70 4.90 5.49
CA GLU A 8 -7.94 6.35 5.46
C GLU A 8 -9.28 6.67 4.75
N PRO A 9 -10.26 7.28 5.46
CA PRO A 9 -11.60 7.51 4.93
C PRO A 9 -11.68 8.40 3.70
N GLN A 10 -10.92 9.49 3.62
CA GLN A 10 -11.04 10.42 2.49
C GLN A 10 -10.54 9.80 1.19
N ALA A 11 -9.46 9.02 1.24
CA ALA A 11 -8.97 8.26 0.11
C ALA A 11 -9.96 7.16 -0.31
N ALA A 12 -10.63 6.49 0.64
CA ALA A 12 -11.69 5.54 0.32
C ALA A 12 -12.87 6.21 -0.41
N LEU A 13 -13.25 7.42 0.00
CA LEU A 13 -14.30 8.20 -0.67
C LEU A 13 -13.89 8.59 -2.10
N VAL A 14 -12.63 8.99 -2.32
CA VAL A 14 -12.10 9.24 -3.68
C VAL A 14 -12.26 8.01 -4.56
N ALA A 15 -11.86 6.84 -4.09
CA ALA A 15 -11.95 5.61 -4.88
C ALA A 15 -13.40 5.21 -5.17
N ARG A 16 -14.30 5.37 -4.18
CA ARG A 16 -15.73 5.16 -4.36
C ARG A 16 -16.28 6.04 -5.47
N ASP A 17 -15.89 7.31 -5.49
CA ASP A 17 -16.36 8.27 -6.48
C ASP A 17 -15.86 7.93 -7.89
N VAL A 18 -14.61 7.44 -8.01
CA VAL A 18 -14.10 6.91 -9.28
C VAL A 18 -14.91 5.72 -9.78
N LEU A 19 -15.24 4.76 -8.89
CA LEU A 19 -16.13 3.64 -9.24
C LEU A 19 -17.52 4.13 -9.65
N ALA A 20 -18.08 5.10 -8.93
CA ALA A 20 -19.40 5.66 -9.21
C ALA A 20 -19.45 6.42 -10.55
N GLN A 21 -18.31 7.00 -10.96
CA GLN A 21 -18.14 7.69 -12.25
C GLN A 21 -17.80 6.74 -13.41
N GLY A 22 -17.73 5.43 -13.16
CA GLY A 22 -17.56 4.40 -14.19
C GLY A 22 -16.14 3.89 -14.38
N GLY A 23 -15.18 4.35 -13.58
CA GLY A 23 -13.85 3.73 -13.52
C GLY A 23 -13.92 2.32 -12.91
N ASN A 24 -12.92 1.50 -13.21
CA ASN A 24 -12.83 0.14 -12.67
C ASN A 24 -12.02 0.10 -11.36
N ALA A 25 -11.78 -1.10 -10.82
CA ALA A 25 -11.08 -1.25 -9.55
C ALA A 25 -9.64 -0.75 -9.61
N ALA A 26 -8.94 -0.94 -10.74
CA ALA A 26 -7.59 -0.43 -10.91
C ALA A 26 -7.51 1.10 -11.00
N ASP A 27 -8.45 1.74 -11.70
CA ASP A 27 -8.54 3.21 -11.75
C ASP A 27 -8.80 3.79 -10.34
N ALA A 28 -9.78 3.23 -9.63
CA ALA A 28 -10.13 3.65 -8.28
C ALA A 28 -9.00 3.38 -7.27
N ALA A 29 -8.29 2.26 -7.37
CA ALA A 29 -7.13 1.95 -6.55
C ALA A 29 -5.96 2.92 -6.78
N ALA A 30 -5.71 3.31 -8.04
CA ALA A 30 -4.69 4.30 -8.36
C ALA A 30 -5.07 5.70 -7.82
N ALA A 31 -6.34 6.11 -7.94
CA ALA A 31 -6.83 7.37 -7.37
C ALA A 31 -6.73 7.38 -5.84
N LEU A 32 -7.07 6.27 -5.19
CA LEU A 32 -6.94 6.07 -3.74
C LEU A 32 -5.48 6.24 -3.31
N GLY A 33 -4.55 5.53 -3.95
CA GLY A 33 -3.12 5.62 -3.64
C GLY A 33 -2.54 7.03 -3.83
N LEU A 34 -2.99 7.76 -4.85
CA LEU A 34 -2.62 9.16 -5.05
C LEU A 34 -3.26 10.08 -4.00
N ALA A 35 -4.52 9.86 -3.62
CA ALA A 35 -5.19 10.63 -2.57
C ALA A 35 -4.51 10.45 -1.20
N LEU A 36 -4.05 9.23 -0.89
CA LEU A 36 -3.25 8.96 0.32
C LEU A 36 -2.00 9.83 0.38
N SER A 37 -1.44 10.23 -0.77
CA SER A 37 -0.28 11.12 -0.77
C SER A 37 -0.53 12.48 -0.13
N VAL A 38 -1.80 12.86 -0.05
CA VAL A 38 -2.30 14.09 0.56
C VAL A 38 -2.87 13.79 1.95
N THR A 39 -3.69 12.75 2.10
CA THR A 39 -4.48 12.50 3.31
C THR A 39 -3.75 11.68 4.38
N LEU A 40 -2.74 10.90 4.00
CA LEU A 40 -1.91 10.10 4.92
C LEU A 40 -0.41 10.10 4.55
N PRO A 41 0.22 11.29 4.40
CA PRO A 41 1.63 11.41 4.02
C PRO A 41 2.61 10.75 5.01
N SER A 42 2.15 10.46 6.24
CA SER A 42 2.91 9.72 7.26
C SER A 42 3.22 8.28 6.85
N ARG A 43 2.38 7.66 6.00
CA ARG A 43 2.48 6.22 5.62
C ARG A 43 2.45 5.98 4.12
N ALA A 44 1.87 6.87 3.34
CA ALA A 44 1.93 6.85 1.89
C ALA A 44 1.99 8.28 1.35
N SER A 45 3.10 8.67 0.72
CA SER A 45 3.25 9.92 -0.03
C SER A 45 3.65 9.62 -1.47
N LEU A 46 3.75 10.63 -2.36
CA LEU A 46 4.38 10.41 -3.67
C LEU A 46 5.83 9.90 -3.56
N GLY A 47 6.47 10.09 -2.40
CA GLY A 47 7.77 9.53 -2.03
C GLY A 47 7.76 8.04 -1.69
N ALA A 48 6.59 7.43 -1.48
CA ALA A 48 6.45 6.08 -0.98
C ALA A 48 6.85 5.01 -1.99
N GLY A 49 6.91 3.77 -1.49
CA GLY A 49 6.84 2.55 -2.28
C GLY A 49 5.70 1.66 -1.82
N GLY A 50 5.59 0.48 -2.39
CA GLY A 50 4.53 -0.46 -2.04
C GLY A 50 4.48 -1.68 -2.94
N ALA A 51 3.39 -2.41 -2.81
CA ALA A 51 3.04 -3.51 -3.68
C ALA A 51 1.52 -3.65 -3.77
N CYS A 52 1.03 -4.03 -4.94
CA CYS A 52 -0.38 -4.30 -5.19
C CYS A 52 -0.55 -5.66 -5.85
N LEU A 53 -1.71 -6.26 -5.65
CA LEU A 53 -2.17 -7.46 -6.35
C LEU A 53 -3.47 -7.10 -7.07
N ALA A 54 -3.54 -7.39 -8.36
CA ALA A 54 -4.75 -7.20 -9.16
C ALA A 54 -5.22 -8.53 -9.73
N TRP A 55 -6.53 -8.71 -9.83
CA TRP A 55 -7.17 -9.84 -10.49
C TRP A 55 -8.48 -9.38 -11.11
N ARG A 56 -8.82 -9.93 -12.28
CA ARG A 56 -10.16 -9.77 -12.88
C ARG A 56 -10.65 -11.09 -13.46
N PRO A 57 -11.98 -11.25 -13.64
CA PRO A 57 -12.51 -12.40 -14.37
C PRO A 57 -11.83 -12.55 -15.73
N GLY A 58 -11.36 -13.76 -16.02
CA GLY A 58 -10.52 -14.11 -17.16
C GLY A 58 -9.06 -14.39 -16.76
N ASP A 59 -8.58 -13.82 -15.66
CA ASP A 59 -7.21 -14.05 -15.20
C ASP A 59 -7.07 -15.41 -14.49
N ALA A 60 -6.01 -16.15 -14.80
CA ALA A 60 -5.71 -17.42 -14.13
C ALA A 60 -5.28 -17.22 -12.67
N GLN A 61 -4.42 -16.23 -12.41
CA GLN A 61 -3.87 -15.94 -11.07
C GLN A 61 -3.86 -14.44 -10.76
N GLY A 62 -4.09 -13.57 -11.76
CA GLY A 62 -3.91 -12.13 -11.63
C GLY A 62 -2.45 -11.72 -11.81
N GLN A 63 -2.09 -10.53 -11.32
CA GLN A 63 -0.75 -9.97 -11.44
C GLN A 63 -0.35 -9.17 -10.20
N ALA A 64 0.88 -9.39 -9.74
CA ALA A 64 1.48 -8.59 -8.67
C ALA A 64 2.26 -7.42 -9.27
N PHE A 65 2.14 -6.25 -8.66
CA PHE A 65 2.87 -5.03 -9.03
C PHE A 65 3.79 -4.66 -7.88
N LEU A 66 5.08 -4.80 -8.09
CA LEU A 66 6.11 -4.57 -7.09
C LEU A 66 6.82 -3.24 -7.36
N PHE A 67 6.73 -2.34 -6.39
CA PHE A 67 7.33 -1.00 -6.44
C PHE A 67 7.84 -0.63 -5.04
N LEU A 68 8.58 -1.58 -4.45
CA LEU A 68 9.13 -1.48 -3.09
C LEU A 68 10.09 -0.30 -2.93
N PRO A 69 10.28 0.21 -1.70
CA PRO A 69 11.35 1.18 -1.41
C PRO A 69 12.71 0.66 -1.91
N ARG A 70 13.43 1.50 -2.66
CA ARG A 70 14.77 1.20 -3.18
C ARG A 70 15.76 2.27 -2.74
N ALA A 71 16.94 1.85 -2.29
CA ALA A 71 17.99 2.77 -1.91
C ALA A 71 18.58 3.49 -3.13
N GLY A 72 19.06 4.71 -2.93
CA GLY A 72 19.85 5.43 -3.93
C GLY A 72 21.32 4.98 -3.93
N GLN A 73 22.07 5.35 -4.96
CA GLN A 73 23.49 5.03 -5.06
C GLN A 73 24.35 5.77 -4.03
N THR A 74 23.91 6.95 -3.57
CA THR A 74 24.65 7.80 -2.63
C THR A 74 24.14 7.72 -1.18
N ASP A 75 23.51 6.61 -0.84
CA ASP A 75 22.87 6.40 0.47
C ASP A 75 23.86 6.51 1.64
N ALA A 76 25.06 5.94 1.48
CA ALA A 76 26.09 5.90 2.50
C ALA A 76 26.67 7.28 2.85
N GLN A 77 26.61 8.23 1.92
CA GLN A 77 27.12 9.60 2.08
C GLN A 77 26.03 10.57 2.55
N SER A 78 24.79 10.10 2.70
CA SER A 78 23.64 10.93 3.03
C SER A 78 23.38 10.99 4.53
N ASP A 79 22.98 12.17 5.02
CA ASP A 79 22.59 12.38 6.42
C ASP A 79 21.31 11.59 6.76
N ARG A 80 20.26 11.76 5.94
CA ARG A 80 18.99 11.04 6.06
C ARG A 80 18.59 10.40 4.73
N PRO A 81 19.24 9.30 4.32
CA PRO A 81 19.03 8.70 3.01
C PRO A 81 17.57 8.34 2.75
N ALA A 82 17.08 8.76 1.57
CA ALA A 82 15.72 8.46 1.14
C ALA A 82 15.66 7.27 0.18
N ALA A 83 14.51 6.61 0.14
CA ALA A 83 14.19 5.68 -0.93
C ALA A 83 13.75 6.45 -2.19
N VAL A 84 14.00 5.87 -3.35
CA VAL A 84 13.48 6.37 -4.63
C VAL A 84 11.93 6.35 -4.57
N PRO A 85 11.22 7.42 -5.01
CA PRO A 85 9.77 7.47 -5.04
C PRO A 85 9.19 6.46 -6.05
N MET A 86 8.65 5.35 -5.58
CA MET A 86 8.21 4.24 -6.44
C MET A 86 6.69 4.17 -6.60
N MET A 87 5.91 4.80 -5.72
CA MET A 87 4.45 4.71 -5.68
C MET A 87 3.79 5.20 -6.97
N ALA A 88 4.13 6.39 -7.47
CA ALA A 88 3.51 6.94 -8.68
C ALA A 88 3.73 6.02 -9.91
N ARG A 89 4.96 5.53 -10.09
CA ARG A 89 5.31 4.58 -11.15
C ARG A 89 4.62 3.22 -10.98
N GLY A 90 4.49 2.73 -9.75
CA GLY A 90 3.82 1.47 -9.44
C GLY A 90 2.32 1.51 -9.73
N LEU A 91 1.64 2.55 -9.25
CA LEU A 91 0.21 2.77 -9.49
C LEU A 91 -0.08 2.99 -10.97
N TYR A 92 0.79 3.74 -11.68
CA TYR A 92 0.68 3.89 -13.12
C TYR A 92 0.84 2.56 -13.87
N LEU A 93 1.83 1.73 -13.51
CA LEU A 93 2.03 0.43 -14.16
C LEU A 93 0.81 -0.50 -13.97
N MET A 94 0.23 -0.50 -12.77
CA MET A 94 -0.99 -1.25 -12.47
C MET A 94 -2.17 -0.74 -13.29
N GLN A 95 -2.42 0.57 -13.26
CA GLN A 95 -3.53 1.20 -13.98
C GLN A 95 -3.36 1.07 -15.50
N LEU A 96 -2.14 1.13 -16.03
CA LEU A 96 -1.88 0.90 -17.46
C LEU A 96 -2.29 -0.51 -17.92
N ARG A 97 -2.23 -1.51 -17.04
CA ARG A 97 -2.55 -2.91 -17.38
C ARG A 97 -4.00 -3.29 -17.09
N TYR A 98 -4.55 -2.77 -16.01
CA TYR A 98 -5.87 -3.13 -15.51
C TYR A 98 -6.90 -2.01 -15.60
N GLY A 99 -6.48 -0.75 -15.66
CA GLY A 99 -7.34 0.43 -15.68
C GLY A 99 -8.09 0.65 -17.00
N SER A 100 -9.00 1.61 -16.98
CA SER A 100 -9.92 1.88 -18.09
C SER A 100 -10.04 3.36 -18.48
N VAL A 101 -9.43 4.27 -17.70
CA VAL A 101 -9.48 5.72 -17.97
C VAL A 101 -8.08 6.33 -18.15
N ASP A 102 -7.98 7.60 -18.52
CA ASP A 102 -6.70 8.29 -18.61
C ASP A 102 -6.11 8.53 -17.21
N PHE A 103 -4.84 8.18 -17.03
CA PHE A 103 -4.17 8.36 -15.73
C PHE A 103 -4.14 9.83 -15.26
N ALA A 104 -4.21 10.79 -16.20
CA ALA A 104 -4.35 12.20 -15.88
C ALA A 104 -5.63 12.49 -15.07
N ASP A 105 -6.75 11.85 -15.40
CA ASP A 105 -8.02 12.03 -14.70
C ASP A 105 -7.97 11.42 -13.30
N VAL A 106 -7.24 10.31 -13.13
CA VAL A 106 -6.99 9.63 -11.84
C VAL A 106 -6.22 10.53 -10.85
N ILE A 107 -5.41 11.48 -11.34
CA ILE A 107 -4.62 12.42 -10.51
C ILE A 107 -5.48 13.58 -9.96
N VAL A 108 -6.54 13.98 -10.69
CA VAL A 108 -7.35 15.17 -10.41
C VAL A 108 -7.87 15.22 -8.97
N PRO A 109 -8.41 14.13 -8.38
CA PRO A 109 -8.91 14.15 -7.00
C PRO A 109 -7.81 14.48 -5.99
N ALA A 110 -6.65 13.83 -6.08
CA ALA A 110 -5.53 14.11 -5.18
C ALA A 110 -5.03 15.55 -5.32
N ARG A 111 -4.95 16.08 -6.56
CA ARG A 111 -4.55 17.47 -6.79
C ARG A 111 -5.53 18.47 -6.18
N ASN A 112 -6.84 18.19 -6.26
CA ASN A 112 -7.87 19.02 -5.60
C ASN A 112 -7.69 19.01 -4.09
N LEU A 113 -7.61 17.82 -3.48
CA LEU A 113 -7.40 17.67 -2.04
C LEU A 113 -6.17 18.45 -1.56
N ALA A 114 -5.07 18.44 -2.31
CA ALA A 114 -3.86 19.19 -1.96
C ALA A 114 -4.02 20.71 -2.11
N THR A 115 -4.86 21.17 -3.04
CA THR A 115 -5.12 22.59 -3.34
C THR A 115 -6.10 23.20 -2.34
N ASP A 116 -7.24 22.54 -2.16
CA ASP A 116 -8.36 23.02 -1.35
C ASP A 116 -8.11 22.76 0.15
N GLY A 117 -7.27 21.77 0.44
CA GLY A 117 -6.96 21.30 1.79
C GLY A 117 -7.87 20.16 2.25
N VAL A 118 -7.39 19.39 3.21
CA VAL A 118 -8.12 18.25 3.79
C VAL A 118 -8.15 18.36 5.31
N PRO A 119 -9.28 18.07 5.98
CA PRO A 119 -9.29 17.88 7.42
C PRO A 119 -8.38 16.70 7.79
N VAL A 120 -7.47 16.90 8.73
CA VAL A 120 -6.56 15.84 9.19
C VAL A 120 -7.36 14.69 9.82
N GLY A 121 -7.23 13.50 9.25
CA GLY A 121 -7.85 12.29 9.78
C GLY A 121 -7.22 11.81 11.08
N GLY A 122 -7.95 11.00 11.86
CA GLY A 122 -7.51 10.52 13.17
C GLY A 122 -6.17 9.78 13.15
N LEU A 123 -5.93 8.98 12.10
CA LEU A 123 -4.66 8.25 11.94
C LEU A 123 -3.47 9.18 11.72
N LEU A 124 -3.62 10.18 10.85
CA LEU A 124 -2.57 11.17 10.60
C LEU A 124 -2.33 12.04 11.85
N ALA A 125 -3.38 12.44 12.57
CA ALA A 125 -3.25 13.19 13.81
C ALA A 125 -2.45 12.43 14.87
N SER A 126 -2.72 11.13 15.04
CA SER A 126 -1.96 10.26 15.95
C SER A 126 -0.49 10.13 15.51
N ASP A 127 -0.26 9.97 14.20
CA ASP A 127 1.09 9.87 13.65
C ASP A 127 1.88 11.17 13.86
N LEU A 128 1.26 12.33 13.63
CA LEU A 128 1.83 13.65 13.84
C LEU A 128 2.22 13.87 15.31
N ALA A 129 1.31 13.55 16.24
CA ALA A 129 1.57 13.67 17.68
C ALA A 129 2.77 12.82 18.12
N ALA A 130 2.92 11.61 17.56
CA ALA A 130 4.02 10.71 17.89
C ALA A 130 5.40 11.22 17.45
N VAL A 131 5.49 12.12 16.47
CA VAL A 131 6.75 12.64 15.92
C VAL A 131 6.83 14.18 15.86
N GLN A 132 6.07 14.87 16.71
CA GLN A 132 5.98 16.33 16.72
C GLN A 132 7.36 17.02 16.78
N ALA A 133 8.19 16.69 17.77
CA ALA A 133 9.47 17.36 17.97
C ALA A 133 10.40 17.30 16.75
N PRO A 134 10.70 16.12 16.16
CA PRO A 134 11.55 16.05 14.97
C PRO A 134 10.89 16.63 13.71
N LEU A 135 9.56 16.59 13.56
CA LEU A 135 8.88 17.20 12.40
C LEU A 135 8.89 18.73 12.46
N LEU A 136 8.69 19.34 13.62
CA LEU A 136 8.63 20.80 13.73
C LEU A 136 10.02 21.47 13.75
N ALA A 137 11.08 20.66 13.91
CA ALA A 137 12.47 21.11 13.83
C ALA A 137 12.93 21.45 12.41
N ASP A 138 12.30 20.86 11.38
CA ASP A 138 12.56 21.19 9.97
C ASP A 138 11.50 22.18 9.46
N GLU A 139 11.96 23.28 8.84
CA GLU A 139 11.07 24.37 8.40
C GLU A 139 10.08 23.90 7.31
N LYS A 140 10.50 22.99 6.42
CA LYS A 140 9.70 22.54 5.28
C LYS A 140 8.57 21.62 5.74
N THR A 141 8.84 20.74 6.71
CA THR A 141 7.79 19.93 7.34
C THR A 141 6.89 20.78 8.24
N ARG A 142 7.45 21.71 9.02
CA ARG A 142 6.67 22.64 9.84
C ARG A 142 5.67 23.46 9.01
N ALA A 143 6.07 23.89 7.82
CA ALA A 143 5.19 24.64 6.92
C ALA A 143 3.96 23.85 6.42
N ILE A 144 3.97 22.51 6.55
CA ILE A 144 2.86 21.63 6.13
C ILE A 144 2.09 21.14 7.34
N PHE A 145 2.80 20.77 8.41
CA PHE A 145 2.25 19.97 9.50
C PHE A 145 2.05 20.72 10.81
N ALA A 146 2.33 22.03 10.86
CA ALA A 146 2.09 22.84 12.05
C ALA A 146 0.78 23.62 11.95
N ASN A 147 0.09 23.74 13.07
CA ASN A 147 -1.01 24.68 13.25
C ASN A 147 -0.48 26.07 13.63
N SER A 148 -1.40 27.05 13.68
CA SER A 148 -1.09 28.45 14.05
C SER A 148 -0.49 28.62 15.44
N ASN A 149 -0.66 27.64 16.33
CA ASN A 149 -0.16 27.66 17.70
C ASN A 149 1.26 27.08 17.81
N GLY A 150 1.88 26.68 16.69
CA GLY A 150 3.21 26.08 16.65
C GLY A 150 3.27 24.64 17.13
N SER A 151 2.13 23.96 17.27
CA SER A 151 2.04 22.51 17.49
C SER A 151 1.74 21.80 16.18
N VAL A 152 1.81 20.46 16.14
CA VAL A 152 1.35 19.74 14.95
C VAL A 152 -0.15 19.84 14.76
N LEU A 153 -0.62 19.69 13.53
CA LEU A 153 -2.05 19.62 13.21
C LEU A 153 -2.73 18.48 13.99
N ALA A 154 -3.88 18.79 14.57
CA ALA A 154 -4.74 17.84 15.26
C ALA A 154 -5.85 17.32 14.33
N ALA A 155 -6.60 16.32 14.78
CA ALA A 155 -7.73 15.81 14.02
C ALA A 155 -8.74 16.93 13.70
N ASN A 156 -9.20 16.97 12.45
CA ASN A 156 -10.07 18.00 11.86
C ASN A 156 -9.41 19.37 11.59
N ASP A 157 -8.15 19.60 11.95
CA ASP A 157 -7.42 20.78 11.46
C ASP A 157 -7.30 20.71 9.93
N LEU A 158 -7.38 21.85 9.25
CA LEU A 158 -7.24 21.90 7.79
C LEU A 158 -5.76 21.86 7.37
N MET A 159 -5.39 20.84 6.60
CA MET A 159 -4.05 20.69 6.02
C MET A 159 -4.06 21.06 4.54
N VAL A 160 -3.35 22.12 4.16
CA VAL A 160 -3.23 22.60 2.76
C VAL A 160 -1.81 22.34 2.24
N GLN A 161 -1.68 21.81 1.01
CA GLN A 161 -0.40 21.34 0.47
C GLN A 161 -0.14 21.89 -0.95
N PRO A 162 0.06 23.21 -1.12
CA PRO A 162 0.11 23.84 -2.43
C PRO A 162 1.29 23.38 -3.30
N ARG A 163 2.43 23.03 -2.68
CA ARG A 163 3.59 22.50 -3.42
C ARG A 163 3.31 21.10 -3.96
N LEU A 164 2.64 20.26 -3.17
CA LEU A 164 2.23 18.92 -3.61
C LEU A 164 1.17 19.02 -4.71
N ALA A 165 0.22 19.95 -4.60
CA ALA A 165 -0.75 20.23 -5.66
C ALA A 165 -0.05 20.58 -6.98
N GLY A 166 0.97 21.44 -6.96
CA GLY A 166 1.78 21.76 -8.13
C GLY A 166 2.53 20.55 -8.71
N ALA A 167 3.07 19.68 -7.85
CA ALA A 167 3.72 18.44 -8.29
C ALA A 167 2.72 17.47 -8.95
N LEU A 168 1.54 17.30 -8.36
CA LEU A 168 0.45 16.49 -8.93
C LEU A 168 -0.05 17.07 -10.26
N GLU A 169 -0.22 18.38 -10.36
CA GLU A 169 -0.62 19.04 -11.61
C GLU A 169 0.45 18.86 -12.71
N ARG A 170 1.73 18.92 -12.35
CA ARG A 170 2.82 18.62 -13.27
C ARG A 170 2.77 17.17 -13.77
N LEU A 171 2.53 16.22 -12.88
CA LEU A 171 2.33 14.82 -13.24
C LEU A 171 1.13 14.62 -14.17
N ARG A 172 0.04 15.36 -13.94
CA ARG A 172 -1.18 15.33 -14.75
C ARG A 172 -0.91 15.81 -16.19
N ILE A 173 -0.18 16.90 -16.35
CA ILE A 173 0.07 17.52 -17.66
C ILE A 173 1.21 16.83 -18.41
N ALA A 174 2.33 16.55 -17.73
CA ALA A 174 3.56 16.05 -18.36
C ALA A 174 3.67 14.51 -18.32
N GLY A 175 2.74 13.83 -17.63
CA GLY A 175 2.73 12.39 -17.43
C GLY A 175 3.62 11.94 -16.27
N VAL A 176 3.38 10.70 -15.80
CA VAL A 176 4.09 10.11 -14.65
C VAL A 176 5.61 10.09 -14.81
N GLY A 177 6.08 10.02 -16.05
CA GLY A 177 7.50 10.00 -16.40
C GLY A 177 8.25 11.23 -15.92
N ASP A 178 7.59 12.41 -15.84
CA ASP A 178 8.25 13.68 -15.53
C ASP A 178 8.90 13.69 -14.13
N LEU A 179 8.35 12.94 -13.16
CA LEU A 179 8.96 12.73 -11.83
C LEU A 179 10.30 11.97 -11.91
N TYR A 180 10.57 11.26 -13.01
CA TYR A 180 11.73 10.38 -13.12
C TYR A 180 12.75 10.80 -14.18
N ASN A 181 12.30 11.43 -15.25
CA ASN A 181 13.17 11.85 -16.36
C ASN A 181 12.96 13.30 -16.80
N GLY A 182 11.96 14.01 -16.26
CA GLY A 182 11.59 15.36 -16.67
C GLY A 182 12.00 16.46 -15.69
N SER A 183 11.28 17.59 -15.74
CA SER A 183 11.63 18.74 -14.89
C SER A 183 11.29 18.49 -13.42
N LEU A 184 10.19 17.79 -13.13
CA LEU A 184 9.86 17.41 -11.76
C LEU A 184 10.94 16.50 -11.15
N ALA A 185 11.56 15.62 -11.94
CA ALA A 185 12.70 14.81 -11.50
C ALA A 185 13.89 15.67 -11.06
N GLN A 186 14.18 16.74 -11.81
CA GLN A 186 15.26 17.67 -11.48
C GLN A 186 14.95 18.45 -10.20
N SER A 187 13.74 19.03 -10.09
CA SER A 187 13.32 19.75 -8.89
C SER A 187 13.28 18.85 -7.66
N PHE A 188 12.78 17.63 -7.80
CA PHE A 188 12.73 16.64 -6.72
C PHE A 188 14.12 16.22 -6.25
N THR A 189 15.03 15.87 -7.18
CA THR A 189 16.38 15.42 -6.82
C THR A 189 17.21 16.53 -6.20
N GLN A 190 17.14 17.76 -6.71
CA GLN A 190 17.76 18.93 -6.08
C GLN A 190 17.23 19.16 -4.66
N ALA A 191 15.91 19.11 -4.48
CA ALA A 191 15.29 19.29 -3.16
C ALA A 191 15.60 18.14 -2.19
N SER A 192 15.73 16.91 -2.69
CA SER A 192 16.17 15.74 -1.93
C SER A 192 17.61 15.88 -1.47
N GLN A 193 18.51 16.36 -2.34
CA GLN A 193 19.91 16.63 -1.97
C GLN A 193 20.00 17.73 -0.91
N ALA A 194 19.26 18.84 -1.09
CA ALA A 194 19.18 19.92 -0.11
C ALA A 194 18.54 19.48 1.23
N ALA A 195 17.76 18.41 1.23
CA ALA A 195 17.23 17.77 2.42
C ALA A 195 18.17 16.68 2.99
N GLY A 196 19.40 16.55 2.50
CA GLY A 196 20.39 15.56 2.97
C GLY A 196 20.00 14.10 2.68
N ALA A 197 19.11 13.87 1.72
CA ALA A 197 18.56 12.55 1.39
C ALA A 197 19.23 11.85 0.22
N GLY A 198 20.05 12.59 -0.56
CA GLY A 198 21.00 12.03 -1.53
C GLY A 198 20.40 11.13 -2.60
N LEU A 199 19.28 11.53 -3.20
CA LEU A 199 18.80 10.92 -4.43
C LEU A 199 19.37 11.65 -5.66
N THR A 200 19.72 10.89 -6.68
CA THR A 200 20.21 11.39 -7.97
C THR A 200 19.20 11.14 -9.09
N THR A 201 19.33 11.86 -10.20
CA THR A 201 18.50 11.60 -11.39
C THR A 201 18.74 10.20 -11.97
N ALA A 202 19.93 9.63 -11.78
CA ALA A 202 20.23 8.26 -12.17
C ALA A 202 19.41 7.24 -11.35
N ASP A 203 19.30 7.45 -10.04
CA ASP A 203 18.48 6.60 -9.16
C ASP A 203 17.00 6.60 -9.59
N MET A 204 16.49 7.80 -9.91
CA MET A 204 15.11 8.00 -10.38
C MET A 204 14.83 7.29 -11.71
N ARG A 205 15.77 7.35 -12.66
CA ARG A 205 15.63 6.69 -13.98
C ARG A 205 15.78 5.17 -13.89
N GLY A 206 16.76 4.69 -13.11
CA GLY A 206 17.13 3.27 -13.05
C GLY A 206 16.19 2.40 -12.21
N SER A 207 15.39 2.99 -11.32
CA SER A 207 14.51 2.23 -10.42
C SER A 207 13.14 1.97 -11.02
N LEU A 208 12.91 0.77 -11.55
CA LEU A 208 11.65 0.41 -12.20
C LEU A 208 10.71 -0.36 -11.27
N ALA A 209 9.40 -0.14 -11.45
CA ALA A 209 8.36 -1.00 -10.92
C ALA A 209 8.25 -2.24 -11.82
N VAL A 210 7.86 -3.38 -11.24
CA VAL A 210 7.83 -4.66 -11.95
C VAL A 210 6.45 -5.29 -11.81
N ALA A 211 5.97 -5.90 -12.89
CA ALA A 211 4.78 -6.73 -12.88
C ALA A 211 5.22 -8.20 -12.87
N GLU A 212 4.80 -8.97 -11.87
CA GLU A 212 5.25 -10.33 -11.58
C GLU A 212 4.06 -11.29 -11.45
N GLN A 213 4.33 -12.58 -11.61
CA GLN A 213 3.35 -13.61 -11.25
C GLN A 213 3.17 -13.62 -9.72
N PRO A 214 1.92 -13.71 -9.23
CA PRO A 214 1.67 -13.79 -7.80
C PRO A 214 2.06 -15.16 -7.24
N LEU A 215 2.27 -15.20 -5.93
CA LEU A 215 2.39 -16.44 -5.19
C LEU A 215 1.00 -17.08 -5.09
N THR A 216 0.79 -18.30 -5.58
CA THR A 216 -0.54 -18.92 -5.61
C THR A 216 -0.61 -20.20 -4.76
N VAL A 217 -1.72 -20.35 -4.03
CA VAL A 217 -2.05 -21.60 -3.31
C VAL A 217 -3.51 -21.98 -3.57
N ARG A 218 -3.85 -23.26 -3.41
CA ARG A 218 -5.22 -23.75 -3.53
C ARG A 218 -5.70 -24.27 -2.18
N SER A 219 -6.84 -23.77 -1.71
CA SER A 219 -7.43 -24.17 -0.42
C SER A 219 -8.94 -24.02 -0.44
N GLY A 220 -9.68 -24.99 0.11
CA GLY A 220 -11.15 -24.92 0.19
C GLY A 220 -11.86 -24.80 -1.17
N GLY A 221 -11.24 -25.30 -2.25
CA GLY A 221 -11.77 -25.16 -3.62
C GLY A 221 -11.53 -23.80 -4.28
N LEU A 222 -10.83 -22.88 -3.60
CA LEU A 222 -10.45 -21.56 -4.11
C LEU A 222 -8.98 -21.53 -4.52
N ASP A 223 -8.70 -20.74 -5.54
CA ASP A 223 -7.36 -20.30 -5.90
C ASP A 223 -7.12 -18.97 -5.17
N ILE A 224 -5.99 -18.87 -4.47
CA ILE A 224 -5.66 -17.71 -3.65
C ILE A 224 -4.29 -17.20 -4.06
N SER A 225 -4.29 -15.97 -4.57
CA SER A 225 -3.10 -15.24 -4.97
C SER A 225 -2.64 -14.32 -3.85
N PHE A 226 -1.32 -14.26 -3.64
CA PHE A 226 -0.65 -13.41 -2.66
C PHE A 226 0.49 -12.63 -3.32
N LEU A 227 0.95 -11.57 -2.64
CA LEU A 227 2.20 -10.90 -3.05
C LEU A 227 3.38 -11.89 -3.05
N PRO A 228 4.17 -11.93 -4.14
CA PRO A 228 5.37 -12.74 -4.19
C PRO A 228 6.54 -12.03 -3.48
N PRO A 229 7.57 -12.77 -3.02
CA PRO A 229 8.86 -12.18 -2.70
C PRO A 229 9.40 -11.34 -3.88
N PRO A 230 10.09 -10.22 -3.65
CA PRO A 230 10.56 -9.69 -2.35
C PRO A 230 9.49 -9.02 -1.47
N ALA A 231 8.22 -8.89 -1.91
CA ALA A 231 7.11 -8.48 -1.05
C ALA A 231 6.61 -9.66 -0.19
N ASP A 232 7.49 -10.13 0.68
CA ASP A 232 7.36 -11.40 1.42
C ASP A 232 6.32 -11.40 2.56
N GLY A 233 5.64 -10.28 2.82
CA GLY A 233 4.42 -10.29 3.64
C GLY A 233 3.32 -11.18 3.05
N GLY A 234 3.27 -11.34 1.72
CA GLY A 234 2.38 -12.31 1.07
C GLY A 234 2.74 -13.77 1.38
N LEU A 235 4.04 -14.12 1.40
CA LEU A 235 4.51 -15.44 1.83
C LEU A 235 4.13 -15.71 3.29
N GLY A 236 4.35 -14.74 4.18
CA GLY A 236 3.95 -14.85 5.59
C GLY A 236 2.43 -15.03 5.73
N THR A 237 1.64 -14.27 4.97
CA THR A 237 0.17 -14.35 4.98
C THR A 237 -0.29 -15.74 4.53
N ALA A 238 0.26 -16.26 3.42
CA ALA A 238 -0.07 -17.59 2.90
C ALA A 238 0.30 -18.70 3.88
N ALA A 239 1.49 -18.63 4.49
CA ALA A 239 1.95 -19.60 5.48
C ALA A 239 1.05 -19.62 6.72
N SER A 240 0.72 -18.44 7.25
CA SER A 240 -0.17 -18.28 8.40
C SER A 240 -1.55 -18.85 8.08
N TYR A 241 -2.15 -18.44 6.94
CA TYR A 241 -3.45 -18.91 6.46
C TYR A 241 -3.54 -20.44 6.32
N LEU A 242 -2.53 -21.07 5.68
CA LEU A 242 -2.50 -22.53 5.48
C LEU A 242 -2.27 -23.31 6.77
N SER A 243 -1.67 -22.68 7.78
CA SER A 243 -1.38 -23.31 9.08
C SER A 243 -2.53 -23.22 10.08
N MET A 244 -3.63 -22.54 9.75
CA MET A 244 -4.69 -22.28 10.73
C MET A 244 -5.50 -23.54 11.04
N ASP A 245 -5.80 -23.77 12.32
CA ASP A 245 -6.69 -24.84 12.78
C ASP A 245 -8.18 -24.54 12.48
N GLU A 246 -9.10 -25.41 12.88
CA GLU A 246 -10.54 -25.19 12.68
C GLU A 246 -11.11 -23.95 13.40
N HIS A 247 -10.44 -23.48 14.46
CA HIS A 247 -10.82 -22.32 15.27
C HIS A 247 -10.23 -21.00 14.76
N GLY A 248 -9.33 -21.02 13.77
CA GLY A 248 -8.70 -19.82 13.22
C GLY A 248 -7.37 -19.46 13.86
N HIS A 249 -6.80 -20.35 14.69
CA HIS A 249 -5.49 -20.14 15.29
C HIS A 249 -4.40 -20.60 14.32
N ALA A 250 -3.52 -19.67 13.92
CA ALA A 250 -2.39 -19.98 13.06
C ALA A 250 -1.36 -20.86 13.78
N GLY A 251 -1.07 -22.04 13.21
CA GLY A 251 -0.01 -22.93 13.67
C GLY A 251 1.40 -22.42 13.38
N ALA A 252 1.56 -21.46 12.46
CA ALA A 252 2.81 -20.80 12.13
C ALA A 252 2.65 -19.28 12.19
N ARG A 253 3.61 -18.61 12.85
CA ARG A 253 3.67 -17.13 12.89
C ARG A 253 4.28 -16.62 11.60
N ALA A 254 3.58 -15.74 10.90
CA ALA A 254 4.01 -15.22 9.61
C ALA A 254 5.42 -14.59 9.67
N GLU A 255 5.68 -13.79 10.71
CA GLU A 255 6.98 -13.13 10.92
C GLU A 255 8.14 -14.14 11.00
N SER A 256 7.97 -15.22 11.75
CA SER A 256 8.99 -16.27 11.90
C SER A 256 9.27 -16.97 10.57
N VAL A 257 8.24 -17.22 9.77
CA VAL A 257 8.39 -17.81 8.42
C VAL A 257 9.15 -16.87 7.51
N VAL A 258 8.79 -15.58 7.48
CA VAL A 258 9.46 -14.58 6.65
C VAL A 258 10.91 -14.37 7.08
N SER A 259 11.19 -14.34 8.38
CA SER A 259 12.55 -14.24 8.91
C SER A 259 13.42 -15.42 8.44
N GLY A 260 12.91 -16.65 8.58
CA GLY A 260 13.60 -17.85 8.14
C GLY A 260 13.76 -17.90 6.61
N TRP A 261 12.79 -17.39 5.85
CA TRP A 261 12.90 -17.21 4.40
C TRP A 261 14.02 -16.23 4.04
N ARG A 262 14.02 -15.01 4.59
CA ARG A 262 15.04 -13.99 4.35
C ARG A 262 16.44 -14.52 4.67
N ALA A 263 16.60 -15.26 5.78
CA ALA A 263 17.86 -15.89 6.15
C ALA A 263 18.36 -16.91 5.10
N ARG A 264 17.46 -17.74 4.54
CA ARG A 264 17.80 -18.71 3.48
C ARG A 264 18.13 -18.07 2.13
N GLN A 265 17.63 -16.86 1.89
CA GLN A 265 17.91 -16.10 0.66
C GLN A 265 19.15 -15.22 0.79
N SER A 266 19.57 -14.87 2.01
CA SER A 266 20.78 -14.09 2.25
C SER A 266 22.01 -14.77 1.61
N GLY A 267 22.74 -14.02 0.78
CA GLY A 267 23.93 -14.53 0.08
C GLY A 267 23.66 -15.32 -1.20
N LYS A 268 22.40 -15.66 -1.51
CA LYS A 268 22.03 -16.20 -2.83
C LYS A 268 21.87 -15.00 -3.78
N GLY A 269 22.91 -14.68 -4.55
CA GLY A 269 22.87 -13.62 -5.57
C GLY A 269 21.89 -13.86 -6.73
N ALA A 270 20.93 -14.78 -6.58
CA ALA A 270 19.88 -15.09 -7.54
C ALA A 270 18.62 -14.28 -7.25
N ALA A 271 17.84 -13.98 -8.29
CA ALA A 271 16.50 -13.44 -8.13
C ALA A 271 15.67 -14.41 -7.29
N VAL A 272 15.12 -13.93 -6.17
CA VAL A 272 14.23 -14.72 -5.31
C VAL A 272 13.03 -15.15 -6.14
N SER A 273 12.86 -16.46 -6.36
CA SER A 273 11.84 -16.96 -7.29
C SER A 273 10.51 -17.24 -6.58
N VAL A 274 9.40 -16.94 -7.27
CA VAL A 274 8.04 -17.29 -6.82
C VAL A 274 7.91 -18.81 -6.64
N ALA A 275 8.54 -19.59 -7.52
CA ALA A 275 8.53 -21.04 -7.48
C ALA A 275 9.13 -21.60 -6.18
N ASP A 276 10.22 -21.02 -5.67
CA ASP A 276 10.83 -21.42 -4.40
C ASP A 276 9.89 -21.15 -3.20
N ALA A 277 9.17 -20.03 -3.25
CA ALA A 277 8.20 -19.65 -2.21
C ALA A 277 6.99 -20.60 -2.22
N GLU A 278 6.48 -20.95 -3.40
CA GLU A 278 5.42 -21.95 -3.53
C GLU A 278 5.87 -23.35 -3.10
N ALA A 279 7.07 -23.77 -3.50
CA ALA A 279 7.63 -25.05 -3.09
C ALA A 279 7.77 -25.14 -1.56
N LEU A 280 8.18 -24.03 -0.93
CA LEU A 280 8.23 -23.95 0.53
C LEU A 280 6.85 -24.17 1.16
N LEU A 281 5.81 -23.47 0.69
CA LEU A 281 4.45 -23.62 1.22
C LEU A 281 3.90 -25.04 0.99
N LYS A 282 4.10 -25.60 -0.20
CA LYS A 282 3.67 -26.96 -0.57
C LYS A 282 4.36 -28.03 0.28
N SER A 283 5.60 -27.80 0.70
CA SER A 283 6.33 -28.75 1.53
C SER A 283 5.75 -28.90 2.94
N GLY A 284 5.03 -27.89 3.46
CA GLY A 284 4.60 -27.81 4.86
C GLY A 284 5.73 -27.61 5.88
N HIS A 285 7.00 -27.71 5.48
CA HIS A 285 8.16 -27.56 6.34
C HIS A 285 8.58 -26.08 6.42
N LEU A 286 7.71 -25.27 7.02
CA LEU A 286 7.89 -23.84 7.14
C LEU A 286 9.12 -23.53 8.01
N PRO A 287 10.07 -22.69 7.55
CA PRO A 287 11.19 -22.28 8.37
C PRO A 287 10.69 -21.50 9.58
N SER A 288 11.39 -21.65 10.69
CA SER A 288 11.25 -20.76 11.83
C SER A 288 12.53 -19.93 11.94
N GLY A 289 12.42 -18.62 11.74
CA GLY A 289 13.49 -17.66 11.99
C GLY A 289 13.33 -16.93 13.32
N SER A 290 14.34 -16.14 13.69
CA SER A 290 14.27 -15.22 14.82
C SER A 290 13.18 -14.14 14.59
N ALA A 291 12.73 -13.49 15.67
CA ALA A 291 11.87 -12.31 15.54
C ALA A 291 12.52 -11.27 14.60
N LEU A 292 11.73 -10.62 13.76
CA LEU A 292 12.19 -9.50 12.96
C LEU A 292 12.35 -8.27 13.89
N PRO A 293 13.24 -7.34 13.55
CA PRO A 293 13.24 -6.04 14.20
C PRO A 293 11.88 -5.33 14.02
N PRO A 294 11.57 -4.28 14.81
CA PRO A 294 10.39 -3.45 14.57
C PRO A 294 10.33 -2.99 13.11
N LEU A 295 9.24 -3.32 12.43
CA LEU A 295 9.08 -3.04 11.02
C LEU A 295 8.42 -1.67 10.78
N PRO A 296 8.64 -1.06 9.62
CA PRO A 296 8.08 0.25 9.32
C PRO A 296 6.56 0.32 9.28
N ALA A 297 6.04 1.52 9.50
CA ALA A 297 4.63 1.83 9.28
C ALA A 297 4.22 1.60 7.81
N SER A 298 3.00 1.11 7.63
CA SER A 298 2.36 0.89 6.34
C SER A 298 0.88 1.28 6.40
N THR A 299 0.26 1.39 5.24
CA THR A 299 -1.18 1.53 5.07
C THR A 299 -1.64 0.56 4.00
N SER A 300 -2.92 0.17 4.04
CA SER A 300 -3.47 -0.84 3.16
C SER A 300 -4.88 -0.49 2.70
N PHE A 301 -5.28 -1.02 1.55
CA PHE A 301 -6.62 -0.89 1.02
C PHE A 301 -6.98 -2.00 0.03
N VAL A 302 -8.29 -2.21 -0.16
CA VAL A 302 -8.88 -3.11 -1.15
C VAL A 302 -9.96 -2.35 -1.92
N VAL A 303 -9.97 -2.51 -3.23
CA VAL A 303 -11.01 -2.00 -4.13
C VAL A 303 -11.50 -3.15 -4.99
N THR A 304 -12.81 -3.39 -5.02
CA THR A 304 -13.47 -4.37 -5.89
C THR A 304 -14.57 -3.67 -6.67
N ASP A 305 -14.57 -3.79 -7.99
CA ASP A 305 -15.63 -3.23 -8.82
C ASP A 305 -16.84 -4.17 -8.97
N ARG A 306 -17.88 -3.70 -9.67
CA ARG A 306 -19.13 -4.45 -9.89
C ARG A 306 -18.97 -5.73 -10.71
N THR A 307 -17.87 -5.89 -11.44
CA THR A 307 -17.58 -7.05 -12.29
C THR A 307 -16.77 -8.11 -11.57
N GLY A 308 -16.17 -7.76 -10.42
CA GLY A 308 -15.26 -8.63 -9.68
C GLY A 308 -13.79 -8.35 -9.95
N GLU A 309 -13.44 -7.37 -10.80
CA GLU A 309 -12.07 -6.87 -10.82
C GLU A 309 -11.73 -6.32 -9.43
N THR A 310 -10.58 -6.72 -8.90
CA THR A 310 -10.18 -6.40 -7.54
C THR A 310 -8.71 -6.05 -7.51
N VAL A 311 -8.39 -5.00 -6.75
CA VAL A 311 -7.04 -4.58 -6.41
C VAL A 311 -6.90 -4.53 -4.90
N SER A 312 -5.86 -5.18 -4.37
CA SER A 312 -5.47 -5.15 -2.96
C SER A 312 -4.04 -4.63 -2.84
N CYS A 313 -3.79 -3.62 -2.02
CA CYS A 313 -2.51 -2.93 -1.95
C CYS A 313 -2.01 -2.73 -0.52
N GLY A 314 -0.69 -2.78 -0.37
CA GLY A 314 0.05 -2.29 0.80
C GLY A 314 1.07 -1.24 0.39
N LEU A 315 1.01 -0.06 1.02
CA LEU A 315 1.89 1.08 0.76
C LEU A 315 2.71 1.44 2.00
N THR A 316 3.87 2.05 1.79
CA THR A 316 4.78 2.38 2.89
C THR A 316 5.74 3.53 2.58
N MET A 317 5.99 4.37 3.58
CA MET A 317 7.08 5.33 3.62
C MET A 317 8.39 4.72 4.15
N ASN A 318 8.42 3.41 4.41
CA ASN A 318 9.53 2.65 4.99
C ASN A 318 10.05 3.18 6.34
N ASN A 319 9.27 4.07 6.97
CA ASN A 319 9.31 4.54 8.34
C ASN A 319 8.10 5.48 8.51
N LEU A 320 7.68 5.81 9.73
CA LEU A 320 6.70 6.86 9.93
C LEU A 320 7.28 8.20 9.43
N PHE A 321 6.57 8.87 8.49
CA PHE A 321 7.06 10.04 7.72
C PHE A 321 8.38 9.82 6.97
N GLY A 322 8.78 8.57 6.73
CA GLY A 322 10.04 8.25 6.05
C GLY A 322 11.26 8.82 6.77
N THR A 323 11.95 9.74 6.11
CA THR A 323 13.12 10.46 6.67
C THR A 323 12.75 11.60 7.62
N GLY A 324 11.46 11.91 7.76
CA GLY A 324 10.96 13.09 8.47
C GLY A 324 11.33 14.40 7.76
N ARG A 325 11.61 14.35 6.46
CA ARG A 325 11.95 15.51 5.62
C ARG A 325 11.12 15.52 4.34
N VAL A 326 11.02 16.70 3.75
CA VAL A 326 10.27 16.96 2.50
C VAL A 326 11.23 17.43 1.42
N ALA A 327 11.05 16.94 0.20
CA ALA A 327 11.59 17.54 -1.01
C ALA A 327 10.92 18.92 -1.18
N GLY A 328 11.51 19.93 -0.55
CA GLY A 328 10.87 21.21 -0.24
C GLY A 328 10.09 21.83 -1.40
N SER A 329 10.67 21.94 -2.60
CA SER A 329 10.03 22.57 -3.76
C SER A 329 8.84 21.79 -4.33
N THR A 330 8.73 20.49 -4.05
CA THR A 330 7.66 19.63 -4.57
C THR A 330 6.61 19.27 -3.52
N GLY A 331 6.87 19.52 -2.23
CA GLY A 331 5.99 19.11 -1.14
C GLY A 331 5.94 17.60 -0.90
N ILE A 332 6.80 16.82 -1.57
CA ILE A 332 6.81 15.35 -1.46
C ILE A 332 7.61 14.93 -0.23
N VAL A 333 6.96 14.23 0.71
CA VAL A 333 7.65 13.64 1.87
C VAL A 333 8.58 12.52 1.39
N LEU A 334 9.79 12.45 1.94
CA LEU A 334 10.83 11.53 1.48
C LEU A 334 10.76 10.22 2.27
N ALA A 335 10.47 9.09 1.60
CA ALA A 335 10.48 7.76 2.21
C ALA A 335 11.88 7.38 2.71
N ALA A 336 11.98 6.56 3.76
CA ALA A 336 13.27 6.15 4.31
C ALA A 336 13.93 5.08 3.43
N SER A 337 15.25 5.17 3.24
CA SER A 337 15.98 4.14 2.50
C SER A 337 15.92 2.76 3.18
N PRO A 338 15.75 1.66 2.41
CA PRO A 338 15.78 0.30 2.92
C PRO A 338 17.17 -0.17 3.40
N VAL A 339 18.24 0.60 3.19
CA VAL A 339 19.57 0.31 3.78
C VAL A 339 19.57 0.58 5.29
N ARG A 340 18.81 1.60 5.74
CA ARG A 340 18.77 2.03 7.14
C ARG A 340 17.56 1.51 7.90
N ARG A 341 16.58 0.95 7.18
CA ARG A 341 15.31 0.46 7.73
C ARG A 341 14.96 -0.88 7.08
N PRO A 342 14.52 -1.89 7.85
CA PRO A 342 14.11 -3.17 7.28
C PRO A 342 12.88 -2.98 6.39
N LEU A 343 12.75 -3.82 5.35
CA LEU A 343 11.55 -3.80 4.50
C LEU A 343 10.32 -4.26 5.29
N PRO A 344 9.16 -3.59 5.12
CA PRO A 344 7.91 -3.95 5.80
C PRO A 344 7.31 -5.24 5.25
N LEU A 345 6.41 -5.86 6.02
CA LEU A 345 5.55 -6.93 5.54
C LEU A 345 4.34 -6.34 4.83
N LEU A 346 4.49 -6.02 3.54
CA LEU A 346 3.36 -5.63 2.70
C LEU A 346 2.51 -6.86 2.39
N THR A 347 1.20 -6.73 2.56
CA THR A 347 0.26 -7.83 2.40
C THR A 347 -0.78 -7.48 1.34
N ALA A 348 -1.15 -8.47 0.53
CA ALA A 348 -2.33 -8.44 -0.31
C ALA A 348 -2.65 -9.89 -0.67
N ALA A 349 -3.92 -10.23 -0.62
CA ALA A 349 -4.43 -11.54 -0.99
C ALA A 349 -5.74 -11.40 -1.76
N ILE A 350 -5.92 -12.20 -2.81
CA ILE A 350 -7.16 -12.30 -3.57
C ILE A 350 -7.52 -13.77 -3.72
N ALA A 351 -8.70 -14.16 -3.24
CA ALA A 351 -9.28 -15.47 -3.41
C ALA A 351 -10.35 -15.44 -4.51
N HIS A 352 -10.22 -16.35 -5.46
CA HIS A 352 -11.11 -16.50 -6.60
C HIS A 352 -11.41 -17.99 -6.88
N GLN A 353 -12.47 -18.25 -7.64
CA GLN A 353 -12.90 -19.59 -8.04
C GLN A 353 -12.65 -19.77 -9.53
N GLY A 354 -11.54 -20.45 -9.85
CA GLY A 354 -11.04 -20.53 -11.22
C GLY A 354 -10.82 -19.14 -11.81
N THR A 355 -10.95 -19.00 -13.12
CA THR A 355 -10.82 -17.72 -13.82
C THR A 355 -12.09 -16.88 -13.78
N THR A 356 -13.14 -17.33 -13.11
CA THR A 356 -14.49 -16.80 -13.38
C THR A 356 -15.03 -15.90 -12.28
N GLN A 357 -14.77 -16.22 -11.01
CA GLN A 357 -15.43 -15.54 -9.89
C GLN A 357 -14.46 -15.08 -8.81
N PHE A 358 -14.46 -13.78 -8.53
CA PHE A 358 -13.90 -13.21 -7.31
C PHE A 358 -14.72 -13.65 -6.09
N ARG A 359 -14.05 -13.97 -4.97
CA ARG A 359 -14.72 -14.42 -3.73
C ARG A 359 -14.36 -13.56 -2.52
N ALA A 360 -13.09 -13.20 -2.35
CA ALA A 360 -12.65 -12.36 -1.25
C ALA A 360 -11.30 -11.72 -1.57
N ALA A 361 -11.00 -10.59 -0.95
CA ALA A 361 -9.67 -10.01 -0.93
C ALA A 361 -9.38 -9.43 0.44
N ALA A 362 -8.15 -9.55 0.90
CA ALA A 362 -7.73 -9.05 2.20
C ALA A 362 -6.31 -8.51 2.18
N THR A 363 -6.09 -7.51 3.01
CA THR A 363 -4.79 -6.91 3.31
C THR A 363 -4.82 -6.41 4.74
N ALA A 364 -3.65 -6.07 5.26
CA ALA A 364 -3.50 -5.46 6.57
C ALA A 364 -2.24 -4.61 6.65
N SER A 365 -2.29 -3.64 7.56
CA SER A 365 -1.15 -2.90 8.09
C SER A 365 -0.86 -3.34 9.53
N GLY A 366 0.18 -2.77 10.15
CA GLY A 366 0.56 -3.07 11.54
C GLY A 366 1.90 -3.79 11.72
N GLN A 367 2.89 -3.45 10.88
CA GLN A 367 4.29 -3.83 11.08
C GLN A 367 4.48 -5.36 11.11
N ASN A 368 5.09 -5.89 12.17
CA ASN A 368 5.47 -7.31 12.32
C ASN A 368 4.28 -8.27 12.27
N VAL A 369 3.09 -7.83 12.69
CA VAL A 369 1.87 -8.67 12.72
C VAL A 369 0.97 -8.48 11.50
N ALA A 370 1.36 -7.66 10.52
CA ALA A 370 0.53 -7.36 9.35
C ALA A 370 0.15 -8.64 8.58
N ALA A 371 1.11 -9.55 8.37
CA ALA A 371 0.88 -10.79 7.62
C ALA A 371 -0.07 -11.77 8.34
N ASP A 372 0.05 -11.94 9.66
CA ASP A 372 -0.90 -12.73 10.44
C ASP A 372 -2.30 -12.09 10.45
N THR A 373 -2.36 -10.76 10.57
CA THR A 373 -3.61 -9.98 10.55
C THR A 373 -4.32 -10.14 9.20
N ALA A 374 -3.59 -10.08 8.09
CA ALA A 374 -4.14 -10.30 6.75
C ALA A 374 -4.65 -11.73 6.56
N ALA A 375 -3.97 -12.73 7.14
CA ALA A 375 -4.39 -14.13 7.05
C ALA A 375 -5.71 -14.38 7.79
N VAL A 376 -5.87 -13.81 8.99
CA VAL A 376 -7.12 -13.88 9.77
C VAL A 376 -8.26 -13.19 9.03
N ALA A 377 -7.99 -12.00 8.48
CA ALA A 377 -8.96 -11.25 7.69
C ALA A 377 -9.38 -12.02 6.43
N LEU A 378 -8.43 -12.62 5.71
CA LEU A 378 -8.70 -13.42 4.52
C LEU A 378 -9.60 -14.62 4.84
N ARG A 379 -9.32 -15.34 5.93
CA ARG A 379 -10.14 -16.48 6.35
C ARG A 379 -11.57 -16.07 6.66
N ALA A 380 -11.75 -14.99 7.41
CA ALA A 380 -13.09 -14.46 7.71
C ALA A 380 -13.80 -14.03 6.42
N ALA A 381 -13.10 -13.32 5.53
CA ALA A 381 -13.65 -12.87 4.26
C ALA A 381 -14.08 -14.03 3.35
N VAL A 382 -13.28 -15.09 3.24
CA VAL A 382 -13.63 -16.31 2.47
C VAL A 382 -14.86 -17.01 3.08
N ALA A 383 -14.99 -17.01 4.40
CA ALA A 383 -16.13 -17.57 5.11
C ALA A 383 -17.40 -16.69 5.06
N GLY A 384 -17.32 -15.47 4.50
CA GLY A 384 -18.43 -14.51 4.55
C GLY A 384 -18.71 -13.97 5.94
N GLN A 385 -17.69 -13.95 6.81
CA GLN A 385 -17.78 -13.55 8.21
C GLN A 385 -16.92 -12.32 8.50
N ARG A 386 -17.14 -11.71 9.66
CA ARG A 386 -16.25 -10.67 10.22
C ARG A 386 -15.35 -11.31 11.27
N PRO A 387 -14.05 -11.05 11.27
CA PRO A 387 -13.13 -11.63 12.24
C PRO A 387 -13.40 -11.06 13.64
N THR A 388 -13.13 -11.85 14.67
CA THR A 388 -13.08 -11.35 16.04
C THR A 388 -11.89 -10.42 16.17
N VAL A 389 -12.15 -9.18 16.59
CA VAL A 389 -11.12 -8.16 16.75
C VAL A 389 -10.43 -8.36 18.09
N THR A 390 -9.16 -8.73 18.08
CA THR A 390 -8.31 -8.89 19.27
C THR A 390 -7.48 -7.64 19.53
N GLU A 391 -6.70 -7.58 20.62
CA GLU A 391 -5.78 -6.46 20.87
C GLU A 391 -4.58 -6.45 19.91
N GLY A 392 -3.86 -5.33 19.81
CA GLY A 392 -2.63 -5.22 19.03
C GLY A 392 -2.62 -4.14 17.96
N VAL A 393 -1.53 -4.08 17.20
CA VAL A 393 -1.23 -3.01 16.22
C VAL A 393 -1.70 -3.33 14.80
N GLY A 394 -2.05 -4.59 14.52
CA GLY A 394 -2.60 -5.01 13.24
C GLY A 394 -3.92 -4.32 12.91
N ARG A 395 -4.10 -3.87 11.67
CA ARG A 395 -5.37 -3.35 11.15
C ARG A 395 -5.65 -4.01 9.82
N ALA A 396 -6.78 -4.71 9.72
CA ALA A 396 -7.18 -5.43 8.52
C ALA A 396 -8.22 -4.66 7.70
N ASN A 397 -8.13 -4.84 6.39
CA ASN A 397 -9.12 -4.39 5.41
C ASN A 397 -9.44 -5.57 4.49
N PHE A 398 -10.72 -5.87 4.27
CA PHE A 398 -11.11 -6.90 3.33
C PHE A 398 -12.43 -6.61 2.63
N VAL A 399 -12.60 -7.20 1.44
CA VAL A 399 -13.88 -7.32 0.76
C VAL A 399 -14.25 -8.81 0.71
N SER A 400 -15.49 -9.13 1.04
CA SER A 400 -16.05 -10.48 0.95
C SER A 400 -17.24 -10.49 0.00
N CYS A 401 -17.26 -11.43 -0.94
CA CYS A 401 -18.36 -11.69 -1.86
C CYS A 401 -18.69 -13.20 -1.82
N PRO A 402 -19.42 -13.69 -0.81
CA PRO A 402 -19.65 -15.12 -0.62
C PRO A 402 -20.33 -15.80 -1.82
N ALA A 403 -21.19 -15.07 -2.53
CA ALA A 403 -21.89 -15.54 -3.73
C ALA A 403 -21.10 -15.38 -5.05
N GLY A 404 -19.94 -14.74 -5.00
CA GLY A 404 -19.05 -14.52 -6.14
C GLY A 404 -19.40 -13.33 -7.04
N LEU A 405 -18.37 -12.73 -7.65
CA LEU A 405 -18.49 -11.74 -8.72
C LEU A 405 -17.71 -12.15 -9.99
N PRO A 406 -18.26 -11.99 -11.20
CA PRO A 406 -19.54 -11.36 -11.51
C PRO A 406 -20.71 -12.28 -11.13
N GLY A 407 -21.78 -11.70 -10.61
CA GLY A 407 -22.87 -12.44 -9.98
C GLY A 407 -23.76 -11.54 -9.12
N ASP A 408 -24.28 -12.10 -8.03
CA ASP A 408 -25.13 -11.37 -7.08
C ASP A 408 -24.29 -10.40 -6.21
N SER A 409 -24.11 -9.19 -6.72
CA SER A 409 -23.38 -8.13 -6.00
C SER A 409 -24.05 -7.69 -4.69
N GLY A 410 -25.32 -8.04 -4.45
CA GLY A 410 -26.06 -7.67 -3.24
C GLY A 410 -25.59 -8.37 -1.96
N LYS A 411 -24.67 -9.33 -2.08
CA LYS A 411 -24.09 -10.07 -0.95
C LYS A 411 -22.62 -9.72 -0.67
N CYS A 412 -22.05 -8.79 -1.43
CA CYS A 412 -20.71 -8.30 -1.16
C CYS A 412 -20.72 -7.30 -0.01
N PHE A 413 -19.66 -7.30 0.79
CA PHE A 413 -19.45 -6.27 1.81
C PHE A 413 -17.97 -6.02 2.04
N GLY A 414 -17.62 -4.75 2.26
CA GLY A 414 -16.35 -4.36 2.84
C GLY A 414 -16.35 -4.42 4.37
N TRP A 415 -15.17 -4.64 4.95
CA TRP A 415 -14.93 -4.52 6.39
C TRP A 415 -13.53 -3.97 6.65
N THR A 416 -13.46 -2.97 7.52
CA THR A 416 -12.21 -2.41 8.06
C THR A 416 -12.20 -2.62 9.57
N ASP A 417 -11.02 -2.78 10.15
CA ASP A 417 -10.85 -2.98 11.58
C ASP A 417 -11.38 -1.76 12.39
N PRO A 418 -12.37 -1.95 13.28
CA PRO A 418 -13.01 -0.84 14.00
C PRO A 418 -12.11 -0.15 15.02
N ARG A 419 -10.93 -0.71 15.35
CA ARG A 419 -9.91 -0.04 16.17
C ARG A 419 -9.08 0.96 15.36
N GLY A 420 -9.22 0.96 14.04
CA GLY A 420 -8.60 1.92 13.14
C GLY A 420 -9.49 3.13 12.90
N SER A 421 -9.01 4.02 12.03
CA SER A 421 -9.81 5.14 11.53
C SER A 421 -10.33 4.89 10.11
N GLY A 422 -10.23 3.66 9.61
CA GLY A 422 -10.53 3.32 8.22
C GLY A 422 -12.01 3.42 7.85
N LEU A 423 -12.29 3.27 6.57
CA LEU A 423 -13.64 3.29 6.01
C LEU A 423 -13.84 2.11 5.07
N ALA A 424 -14.98 1.42 5.22
CA ALA A 424 -15.55 0.52 4.23
C ALA A 424 -16.79 1.19 3.62
N VAL A 425 -16.84 1.32 2.29
CA VAL A 425 -17.89 2.04 1.58
C VAL A 425 -18.19 1.41 0.22
N SER A 426 -19.47 1.45 -0.17
CA SER A 426 -19.95 0.96 -1.47
C SER A 426 -20.19 2.12 -2.44
N SER A 427 -19.98 1.88 -3.74
CA SER A 427 -20.31 2.81 -4.83
C SER A 427 -21.78 2.73 -5.28
N GLY A 428 -22.55 1.77 -4.76
CA GLY A 428 -23.99 1.70 -4.98
C GLY A 428 -24.72 2.87 -4.33
N HIS A 429 -25.67 3.50 -5.05
CA HIS A 429 -26.47 4.60 -4.51
C HIS A 429 -27.13 4.19 -3.19
N THR A 430 -26.70 4.79 -2.08
CA THR A 430 -27.59 5.03 -0.94
C THR A 430 -28.65 6.03 -1.42
N LYS A 431 -29.83 5.51 -1.76
CA LYS A 431 -31.03 6.35 -1.80
C LYS A 431 -31.37 6.86 -0.42
#